data_AF-A0A8C5DAQ0-F1
#
_entry.id   AF-A0A8C5DAQ0-F1
#
_cell.length_a   1.000
_cell.length_b   1.000
_cell.length_c   1.000
_cell.angle_alpha   90.00
_cell.angle_beta   90.00
_cell.angle_gamma   90.00
#
_symmetry.space_group_name_H-M   'P 1'
#
loop_
_entity.id
_entity.type
_entity.pdbx_description
1 polymer ?
#
loop_
_entity_poly.entity_id
_entity_poly.type
_entity_poly.pdbx_seq_one_letter_code
_entity_poly.pdbx_strand_id
1 'polypeptide(L)'
;MRYINKFALPCLALDILFNIDLYFVSFFFFFFEKKKSKLRGSRRKIMKMNKAIAKEERQLKQLENSIERDNLRFEEFLKENEKKSVEAKTHYEEEAKVKQRMNTEIKSEVAKLEETLKDYKRYKELLFKLSPPEWQYAQRVKGLKGKVPSHSDKQEEQMNLENGTEGGHTGLSSPQNLTEQNLSLIQNSSRVEETLEELQQSIEINKRKIEKDEEQIELQIKDMKQRIDKEKVRGVKLEQKVKLHVSKHCFPHEQDVMLEVLSEKVAEVHRSCVSDRMVNLSTLEKLASIESYMSTLMQGLENIPEDKLEMMKRIKDSERRSRYCYILLGKQSARFTRSIYLSHKQNRTTCQSILHHHPRQLFVHNLNSGSNGTTESKACHSVLCDL
;
A
#
# COMPACT_ATOMS: atom_id res chain seq x y z
N MET A 1 -80.73 -75.75 7.61
CA MET A 1 -80.04 -75.28 6.39
C MET A 1 -79.05 -74.16 6.74
N ARG A 2 -77.89 -74.51 7.31
CA ARG A 2 -76.81 -73.55 7.62
C ARG A 2 -75.54 -74.01 6.92
N TYR A 3 -75.26 -73.51 5.72
CA TYR A 3 -73.97 -73.65 5.04
C TYR A 3 -73.79 -72.50 4.04
N ILE A 4 -73.53 -71.29 4.55
CA ILE A 4 -72.92 -70.21 3.76
C ILE A 4 -71.90 -69.53 4.70
N ASN A 5 -70.73 -69.19 4.16
CA ASN A 5 -69.59 -68.49 4.80
C ASN A 5 -68.57 -69.30 5.61
N LYS A 6 -67.85 -70.23 4.95
CA LYS A 6 -66.49 -70.63 5.37
C LYS A 6 -65.38 -70.41 4.34
N PHE A 7 -65.70 -69.98 3.12
CA PHE A 7 -64.72 -69.79 2.03
C PHE A 7 -64.39 -68.33 1.67
N ALA A 8 -65.03 -67.33 2.29
CA ALA A 8 -64.79 -65.91 1.99
C ALA A 8 -63.64 -65.27 2.80
N LEU A 9 -63.28 -65.82 3.97
CA LEU A 9 -62.18 -65.28 4.79
C LEU A 9 -60.76 -65.52 4.23
N PRO A 10 -60.42 -66.67 3.59
CA PRO A 10 -59.06 -66.91 3.10
C PRO A 10 -58.70 -66.05 1.88
N CYS A 11 -59.65 -65.80 0.97
CA CYS A 11 -59.41 -64.99 -0.23
C CYS A 11 -59.16 -63.52 0.10
N LEU A 12 -59.94 -62.93 1.02
CA LEU A 12 -59.73 -61.55 1.46
C LEU A 12 -58.40 -61.37 2.21
N ALA A 13 -57.95 -62.37 2.98
CA ALA A 13 -56.67 -62.32 3.67
C ALA A 13 -55.45 -62.44 2.73
N LEU A 14 -55.56 -63.26 1.67
CA LEU A 14 -54.54 -63.40 0.62
C LEU A 14 -54.44 -62.15 -0.25
N ASP A 15 -55.57 -61.52 -0.61
CA ASP A 15 -55.58 -60.26 -1.38
C ASP A 15 -55.02 -59.07 -0.57
N ILE A 16 -55.24 -59.06 0.75
CA ILE A 16 -54.66 -58.07 1.66
C ILE A 16 -53.16 -58.28 1.80
N LEU A 17 -52.67 -59.53 1.95
CA LEU A 17 -51.24 -59.83 2.03
C LEU A 17 -50.50 -59.51 0.73
N PHE A 18 -51.05 -59.87 -0.43
CA PHE A 18 -50.46 -59.57 -1.73
C PHE A 18 -50.45 -58.06 -2.01
N ASN A 19 -51.50 -57.32 -1.60
CA ASN A 19 -51.48 -55.85 -1.64
C ASN A 19 -50.41 -55.28 -0.70
N ILE A 20 -50.31 -55.75 0.53
CA ILE A 20 -49.31 -55.25 1.49
C ILE A 20 -47.88 -55.43 0.93
N ASP A 21 -47.57 -56.56 0.29
CA ASP A 21 -46.25 -56.81 -0.32
C ASP A 21 -45.99 -55.92 -1.55
N LEU A 22 -46.98 -55.71 -2.42
CA LEU A 22 -46.88 -54.78 -3.57
C LEU A 22 -46.72 -53.32 -3.12
N TYR A 23 -47.46 -52.90 -2.09
CA TYR A 23 -47.30 -51.58 -1.47
C TYR A 23 -45.93 -51.44 -0.81
N PHE A 24 -45.41 -52.49 -0.17
CA PHE A 24 -44.11 -52.47 0.49
C PHE A 24 -42.95 -52.36 -0.51
N VAL A 25 -43.00 -53.13 -1.61
CA VAL A 25 -42.00 -53.06 -2.69
C VAL A 25 -42.03 -51.71 -3.40
N SER A 26 -43.23 -51.20 -3.73
CA SER A 26 -43.40 -49.87 -4.32
C SER A 26 -42.91 -48.76 -3.39
N PHE A 27 -43.21 -48.87 -2.10
CA PHE A 27 -42.75 -47.93 -1.06
C PHE A 27 -41.22 -47.95 -0.90
N PHE A 28 -40.59 -49.13 -0.87
CA PHE A 28 -39.14 -49.26 -0.80
C PHE A 28 -38.44 -48.71 -2.05
N PHE A 29 -38.96 -49.01 -3.23
CA PHE A 29 -38.43 -48.48 -4.49
C PHE A 29 -38.51 -46.95 -4.54
N PHE A 30 -39.67 -46.39 -4.17
CA PHE A 30 -39.89 -44.95 -4.08
C PHE A 30 -38.94 -44.29 -3.06
N PHE A 31 -38.76 -44.88 -1.88
CA PHE A 31 -37.85 -44.39 -0.86
C PHE A 31 -36.39 -44.43 -1.33
N PHE A 32 -35.98 -45.50 -2.03
CA PHE A 32 -34.62 -45.64 -2.55
C PHE A 32 -34.32 -44.65 -3.69
N GLU A 33 -35.26 -44.44 -4.62
CA GLU A 33 -35.11 -43.39 -5.64
C GLU A 33 -35.11 -41.98 -5.05
N LYS A 34 -35.93 -41.72 -4.01
CA LYS A 34 -35.89 -40.45 -3.27
C LYS A 34 -34.53 -40.23 -2.61
N LYS A 35 -33.94 -41.27 -1.99
CA LYS A 35 -32.60 -41.21 -1.37
C LYS A 35 -31.49 -41.03 -2.42
N LYS A 36 -31.55 -41.73 -3.55
CA LYS A 36 -30.64 -41.53 -4.70
C LYS A 36 -30.73 -40.12 -5.28
N SER A 37 -31.95 -39.61 -5.47
CA SER A 37 -32.18 -38.25 -5.97
C SER A 37 -31.59 -37.20 -5.02
N LYS A 38 -31.81 -37.36 -3.71
CA LYS A 38 -31.18 -36.53 -2.68
C LYS A 38 -29.65 -36.59 -2.73
N LEU A 39 -29.07 -37.78 -2.87
CA LEU A 39 -27.62 -37.96 -3.01
C LEU A 39 -27.05 -37.29 -4.28
N ARG A 40 -27.76 -37.39 -5.42
CA ARG A 40 -27.41 -36.69 -6.67
C ARG A 40 -27.46 -35.17 -6.51
N GLY A 41 -28.44 -34.65 -5.76
CA GLY A 41 -28.53 -33.24 -5.41
C GLY A 41 -27.34 -32.78 -4.55
N SER A 42 -27.02 -33.52 -3.48
CA SER A 42 -25.88 -33.21 -2.62
C SER A 42 -24.55 -33.25 -3.37
N ARG A 43 -24.32 -34.25 -4.24
CA ARG A 43 -23.10 -34.32 -5.08
C ARG A 43 -22.96 -33.13 -6.02
N ARG A 44 -24.05 -32.68 -6.64
CA ARG A 44 -24.05 -31.47 -7.48
C ARG A 44 -23.69 -30.22 -6.68
N LYS A 45 -24.21 -30.08 -5.46
CA LYS A 45 -23.87 -28.95 -4.58
C LYS A 45 -22.40 -28.97 -4.17
N ILE A 46 -21.88 -30.13 -3.79
CA ILE A 46 -20.46 -30.32 -3.46
C ILE A 46 -19.57 -29.95 -4.66
N MET A 47 -19.93 -30.38 -5.88
CA MET A 47 -19.15 -30.03 -7.07
C MET A 47 -19.11 -28.51 -7.35
N LYS A 48 -20.24 -27.81 -7.13
CA LYS A 48 -20.29 -26.35 -7.25
C LYS A 48 -19.41 -25.67 -6.18
N MET A 49 -19.46 -26.15 -4.94
CA MET A 49 -18.62 -25.64 -3.86
C MET A 49 -17.13 -25.88 -4.13
N ASN A 50 -16.73 -27.09 -4.54
CA ASN A 50 -15.34 -27.39 -4.87
C ASN A 50 -14.81 -26.52 -6.03
N LYS A 51 -15.66 -26.20 -7.01
CA LYS A 51 -15.30 -25.28 -8.09
C LYS A 51 -15.11 -23.85 -7.59
N ALA A 52 -15.92 -23.40 -6.63
CA ALA A 52 -15.77 -22.09 -5.99
C ALA A 52 -14.48 -22.03 -5.15
N ILE A 53 -14.23 -23.05 -4.31
CA ILE A 53 -13.00 -23.18 -3.52
C ILE A 53 -11.77 -23.11 -4.42
N ALA A 54 -11.73 -23.90 -5.51
CA ALA A 54 -10.59 -23.87 -6.44
C ALA A 54 -10.42 -22.51 -7.17
N LYS A 55 -11.48 -21.69 -7.28
CA LYS A 55 -11.37 -20.33 -7.83
C LYS A 55 -10.77 -19.39 -6.78
N GLU A 56 -11.26 -19.45 -5.55
CA GLU A 56 -10.77 -18.67 -4.42
C GLU A 56 -9.29 -18.99 -4.11
N GLU A 57 -8.90 -20.27 -4.09
CA GLU A 57 -7.50 -20.71 -3.92
C GLU A 57 -6.57 -20.10 -4.98
N ARG A 58 -7.00 -20.02 -6.24
CA ARG A 58 -6.21 -19.37 -7.30
C ARG A 58 -6.07 -17.87 -7.07
N GLN A 59 -7.13 -17.21 -6.63
CA GLN A 59 -7.10 -15.78 -6.34
C GLN A 59 -6.21 -15.48 -5.13
N LEU A 60 -6.29 -16.29 -4.07
CA LEU A 60 -5.41 -16.19 -2.91
C LEU A 60 -3.94 -16.36 -3.30
N LYS A 61 -3.61 -17.36 -4.11
CA LYS A 61 -2.24 -17.56 -4.60
C LYS A 61 -1.73 -16.40 -5.45
N GLN A 62 -2.59 -15.78 -6.27
CA GLN A 62 -2.21 -14.58 -7.03
C GLN A 62 -1.95 -13.38 -6.12
N LEU A 63 -2.77 -13.20 -5.08
CA LEU A 63 -2.61 -12.12 -4.12
C LEU A 63 -1.34 -12.31 -3.27
N GLU A 64 -1.10 -13.53 -2.80
CA GLU A 64 0.11 -13.92 -2.06
C GLU A 64 1.38 -13.60 -2.86
N ASN A 65 1.45 -14.04 -4.12
CA ASN A 65 2.57 -13.70 -5.01
C ASN A 65 2.70 -12.20 -5.30
N SER A 66 1.61 -11.42 -5.21
CA SER A 66 1.68 -9.96 -5.35
C SER A 66 2.27 -9.33 -4.10
N ILE A 67 1.79 -9.71 -2.93
CA ILE A 67 2.27 -9.23 -1.64
C ILE A 67 3.75 -9.56 -1.47
N GLU A 68 4.18 -10.78 -1.82
CA GLU A 68 5.59 -11.18 -1.74
C GLU A 68 6.48 -10.29 -2.63
N ARG A 69 6.04 -9.99 -3.86
CA ARG A 69 6.77 -9.08 -4.76
C ARG A 69 6.81 -7.66 -4.24
N ASP A 70 5.73 -7.16 -3.65
CA ASP A 70 5.68 -5.81 -3.09
C ASP A 70 6.54 -5.69 -1.84
N ASN A 71 6.58 -6.73 -0.99
CA ASN A 71 7.45 -6.81 0.17
C ASN A 71 8.94 -6.77 -0.25
N LEU A 72 9.32 -7.54 -1.27
CA LEU A 72 10.70 -7.52 -1.79
C LEU A 72 11.11 -6.12 -2.31
N ARG A 73 10.22 -5.44 -3.05
CA ARG A 73 10.45 -4.06 -3.52
C ARG A 73 10.60 -3.09 -2.34
N PHE A 74 9.82 -3.28 -1.28
CA PHE A 74 9.88 -2.43 -0.10
C PHE A 74 11.20 -2.63 0.66
N GLU A 75 11.67 -3.87 0.81
CA GLU A 75 12.98 -4.15 1.41
C GLU A 75 14.14 -3.54 0.61
N GLU A 76 14.10 -3.64 -0.73
CA GLU A 76 15.08 -2.99 -1.61
C GLU A 76 15.06 -1.47 -1.44
N PHE A 77 13.87 -0.87 -1.36
CA PHE A 77 13.72 0.56 -1.12
C PHE A 77 14.28 1.00 0.23
N LEU A 78 14.05 0.23 1.30
CA LEU A 78 14.60 0.52 2.62
C LEU A 78 16.13 0.48 2.62
N LYS A 79 16.73 -0.54 1.99
CA LYS A 79 18.20 -0.66 1.86
C LYS A 79 18.79 0.52 1.08
N GLU A 80 18.16 0.93 -0.02
CA GLU A 80 18.62 2.08 -0.82
C GLU A 80 18.48 3.40 -0.06
N ASN A 81 17.42 3.57 0.73
CA ASN A 81 17.22 4.77 1.56
C ASN A 81 18.26 4.84 2.69
N GLU A 82 18.48 3.74 3.40
CA GLU A 82 19.51 3.65 4.44
C GLU A 82 20.89 3.99 3.85
N LYS A 83 21.24 3.39 2.70
CA LYS A 83 22.48 3.69 1.98
C LYS A 83 22.60 5.18 1.65
N LYS A 84 21.58 5.79 1.04
CA LYS A 84 21.59 7.23 0.70
C LYS A 84 21.69 8.12 1.94
N SER A 85 21.03 7.74 3.03
CA SER A 85 21.10 8.47 4.30
C SER A 85 22.52 8.43 4.87
N VAL A 86 23.18 7.27 4.82
CA VAL A 86 24.57 7.13 5.26
C VAL A 86 25.50 7.95 4.37
N GLU A 87 25.38 7.83 3.05
CA GLU A 87 26.19 8.59 2.08
C GLU A 87 26.04 10.12 2.26
N ALA A 88 24.81 10.59 2.47
CA ALA A 88 24.56 12.00 2.77
C ALA A 88 25.23 12.43 4.08
N LYS A 89 25.10 11.61 5.14
CA LYS A 89 25.74 11.89 6.43
C LYS A 89 27.26 11.96 6.31
N THR A 90 27.89 11.00 5.62
CA THR A 90 29.34 10.98 5.43
C THR A 90 29.82 12.22 4.66
N HIS A 91 29.10 12.62 3.61
CA HIS A 91 29.43 13.83 2.84
C HIS A 91 29.41 15.09 3.72
N TYR A 92 28.36 15.26 4.55
CA TYR A 92 28.29 16.41 5.46
C TYR A 92 29.37 16.39 6.54
N GLU A 93 29.72 15.21 7.08
CA GLU A 93 30.80 15.08 8.05
C GLU A 93 32.18 15.40 7.44
N GLU A 94 32.43 14.97 6.20
CA GLU A 94 33.65 15.29 5.47
C GLU A 94 33.75 16.79 5.16
N GLU A 95 32.68 17.40 4.68
CA GLU A 95 32.63 18.84 4.40
C GLU A 95 32.85 19.66 5.68
N ALA A 96 32.26 19.25 6.80
CA ALA A 96 32.48 19.89 8.10
C ALA A 96 33.95 19.77 8.56
N LYS A 97 34.57 18.59 8.40
CA LYS A 97 35.99 18.38 8.71
C LYS A 97 36.89 19.24 7.83
N VAL A 98 36.60 19.36 6.54
CA VAL A 98 37.37 20.21 5.60
C VAL A 98 37.24 21.68 5.99
N LYS A 99 36.03 22.18 6.27
CA LYS A 99 35.80 23.56 6.74
C LYS A 99 36.55 23.84 8.04
N GLN A 100 36.54 22.91 8.98
CA GLN A 100 37.28 23.05 10.24
C GLN A 100 38.79 23.14 10.01
N ARG A 101 39.35 22.30 9.12
CA ARG A 101 40.78 22.35 8.75
C ARG A 101 41.16 23.66 8.08
N MET A 102 40.35 24.14 7.14
CA MET A 102 40.57 25.44 6.50
C MET A 102 40.49 26.58 7.53
N ASN A 103 39.57 26.53 8.48
CA ASN A 103 39.47 27.52 9.55
C ASN A 103 40.73 27.56 10.43
N THR A 104 41.28 26.38 10.79
CA THR A 104 42.53 26.32 11.55
C THR A 104 43.72 26.84 10.75
N GLU A 105 43.76 26.58 9.45
CA GLU A 105 44.84 27.09 8.57
C GLU A 105 44.75 28.61 8.39
N ILE A 106 43.55 29.15 8.14
CA ILE A 106 43.36 30.61 8.05
C ILE A 106 43.77 31.28 9.35
N LYS A 107 43.42 30.71 10.51
CA LYS A 107 43.83 31.24 11.82
C LYS A 107 45.34 31.22 12.00
N SER A 108 46.02 30.15 11.59
CA SER A 108 47.48 30.06 11.69
C SER A 108 48.16 31.10 10.79
N GLU A 109 47.65 31.30 9.57
CA GLU A 109 48.18 32.28 8.62
C GLU A 109 47.93 33.72 9.07
N VAL A 110 46.74 34.02 9.61
CA VAL A 110 46.44 35.32 10.23
C VAL A 110 47.42 35.62 11.36
N ALA A 111 47.71 34.65 12.24
CA ALA A 111 48.66 34.85 13.33
C ALA A 111 50.08 35.19 12.82
N LYS A 112 50.56 34.52 11.75
CA LYS A 112 51.85 34.83 11.13
C LYS A 112 51.88 36.25 10.55
N LEU A 113 50.81 36.65 9.86
CA LEU A 113 50.68 37.99 9.30
C LEU A 113 50.61 39.06 10.39
N GLU A 114 49.94 38.79 11.51
CA GLU A 114 49.89 39.68 12.68
C GLU A 114 51.27 39.89 13.31
N GLU A 115 52.07 38.83 13.42
CA GLU A 115 53.44 38.91 13.92
C GLU A 115 54.33 39.73 12.97
N THR A 116 54.23 39.48 11.67
CA THR A 116 54.93 40.27 10.65
C THR A 116 54.54 41.76 10.71
N LEU A 117 53.25 42.05 10.87
CA LEU A 117 52.75 43.42 11.03
C LEU A 117 53.31 44.10 12.29
N LYS A 118 53.46 43.35 13.38
CA LYS A 118 54.06 43.85 14.63
C LYS A 118 55.52 44.22 14.43
N ASP A 119 56.28 43.42 13.70
CA ASP A 119 57.67 43.72 13.34
C ASP A 119 57.78 44.96 12.47
N TYR A 120 56.93 45.09 11.44
CA TYR A 120 56.88 46.32 10.63
C TYR A 120 56.52 47.57 11.44
N LYS A 121 55.62 47.46 12.43
CA LYS A 121 55.33 48.58 13.35
C LYS A 121 56.56 48.95 14.19
N ARG A 122 57.31 47.98 14.70
CA ARG A 122 58.59 48.22 15.41
C ARG A 122 59.63 48.87 14.50
N TYR A 123 59.78 48.38 13.27
CA TYR A 123 60.69 48.97 12.28
C TYR A 123 60.29 50.41 11.95
N LYS A 124 58.99 50.68 11.77
CA LYS A 124 58.47 52.05 11.56
C LYS A 124 58.82 52.97 12.73
N GLU A 125 58.63 52.53 13.97
CA GLU A 125 58.98 53.32 15.16
C GLU A 125 60.49 53.57 15.26
N LEU A 126 61.30 52.56 14.95
CA LEU A 126 62.76 52.67 14.95
C LEU A 126 63.24 53.65 13.88
N LEU A 127 62.74 53.52 12.64
CA LEU A 127 63.03 54.44 11.54
C LEU A 127 62.59 55.87 11.90
N PHE A 128 61.43 56.04 12.54
CA PHE A 128 60.98 57.35 13.00
C PHE A 128 61.94 57.98 14.00
N LYS A 129 62.46 57.21 14.97
CA LYS A 129 63.45 57.69 15.95
C LYS A 129 64.80 58.04 15.33
N LEU A 130 65.22 57.31 14.30
CA LEU A 130 66.46 57.56 13.56
C LEU A 130 66.33 58.69 12.52
N SER A 131 65.11 59.13 12.22
CA SER A 131 64.87 60.17 11.22
C SER A 131 65.37 61.54 11.71
N PRO A 132 65.84 62.44 10.83
CA PRO A 132 66.32 63.77 11.20
C PRO A 132 65.28 64.60 12.01
N PRO A 133 65.72 65.42 12.98
CA PRO A 133 64.81 66.18 13.86
C PRO A 133 63.85 67.09 13.08
N GLU A 134 64.30 67.69 11.98
CA GLU A 134 63.47 68.55 11.12
C GLU A 134 62.32 67.77 10.48
N TRP A 135 62.58 66.52 10.08
CA TRP A 135 61.60 65.62 9.46
C TRP A 135 60.60 65.05 10.49
N GLN A 136 61.07 64.72 11.70
CA GLN A 136 60.17 64.28 12.79
C GLN A 136 59.17 65.37 13.18
N TYR A 137 59.62 66.63 13.25
CA TYR A 137 58.75 67.78 13.53
C TYR A 137 57.69 67.95 12.43
N ALA A 138 58.09 67.89 11.16
CA ALA A 138 57.16 67.99 10.03
C ALA A 138 56.08 66.89 10.06
N GLN A 139 56.40 65.66 10.48
CA GLN A 139 55.41 64.59 10.60
C GLN A 139 54.46 64.75 11.78
N ARG A 140 54.93 65.24 12.94
CA ARG A 140 54.04 65.53 14.07
C ARG A 140 53.05 66.66 13.74
N VAL A 141 53.51 67.68 13.01
CA VAL A 141 52.66 68.79 12.54
C VAL A 141 51.64 68.32 11.49
N LYS A 142 51.99 67.37 10.62
CA LYS A 142 51.04 66.71 9.70
C LYS A 142 49.97 65.88 10.43
N GLY A 143 50.35 65.14 11.49
CA GLY A 143 49.40 64.34 12.29
C GLY A 143 48.42 65.18 13.13
N LEU A 144 48.80 66.41 13.51
CA LEU A 144 47.95 67.35 14.25
C LEU A 144 46.91 68.06 13.37
N LYS A 145 47.13 68.19 12.05
CA LYS A 145 46.15 68.75 11.10
C LYS A 145 45.05 67.77 10.66
N GLY A 146 45.15 66.48 11.00
CA GLY A 146 44.27 65.42 10.48
C GLY A 146 43.25 64.82 11.44
N LYS A 147 42.97 65.44 12.60
CA LYS A 147 42.06 64.86 13.61
C LYS A 147 40.74 65.64 13.70
N VAL A 148 39.79 65.28 12.84
CA VAL A 148 38.36 65.65 12.92
C VAL A 148 37.53 64.35 13.08
N PRO A 149 36.47 64.31 13.91
CA PRO A 149 35.59 63.15 14.05
C PRO A 149 34.73 62.94 12.80
N SER A 150 34.66 61.72 12.29
CA SER A 150 33.77 61.36 11.19
C SER A 150 32.41 60.92 11.73
N HIS A 151 31.43 61.81 11.66
CA HIS A 151 30.07 61.45 11.27
C HIS A 151 29.46 62.64 10.55
N SER A 152 29.25 62.47 9.24
CA SER A 152 28.30 63.20 8.37
C SER A 152 28.23 64.72 8.51
N ASP A 153 28.68 65.48 7.51
CA ASP A 153 28.10 66.80 7.24
C ASP A 153 28.09 67.20 5.76
N LYS A 154 26.96 67.81 5.39
CA LYS A 154 26.67 68.51 4.15
C LYS A 154 27.19 69.97 4.24
N GLN A 155 27.38 70.55 3.06
CA GLN A 155 27.18 71.97 2.69
C GLN A 155 28.22 72.98 3.22
N GLU A 156 29.02 73.54 2.30
CA GLU A 156 28.78 74.79 1.55
C GLU A 156 29.13 76.04 2.37
N GLU A 157 30.14 76.78 1.92
CA GLU A 157 29.98 78.24 1.87
C GLU A 157 30.79 78.85 0.71
N GLN A 158 30.17 79.87 0.14
CA GLN A 158 30.37 80.44 -1.17
C GLN A 158 31.56 81.38 -1.26
N MET A 159 32.18 81.40 -2.44
CA MET A 159 33.04 82.47 -2.91
C MET A 159 32.17 83.59 -3.51
N ASN A 160 32.24 84.79 -2.92
CA ASN A 160 31.83 86.02 -3.58
C ASN A 160 33.06 86.66 -4.23
N LEU A 161 32.92 86.97 -5.51
CA LEU A 161 33.85 87.74 -6.32
C LEU A 161 33.20 89.09 -6.62
N GLU A 162 33.76 90.17 -6.07
CA GLU A 162 33.51 91.53 -6.55
C GLU A 162 34.82 92.14 -7.05
N ASN A 163 34.73 92.68 -8.27
CA ASN A 163 35.78 93.38 -9.00
C ASN A 163 35.99 94.80 -8.46
N GLY A 164 37.22 95.30 -8.57
CA GLY A 164 37.54 96.72 -8.40
C GLY A 164 38.96 97.03 -8.88
N THR A 165 39.05 97.99 -9.78
CA THR A 165 40.12 98.26 -10.74
C THR A 165 41.26 99.16 -10.19
N GLU A 166 42.37 99.16 -10.94
CA GLU A 166 43.38 100.22 -11.12
C GLU A 166 44.52 100.44 -10.11
N GLY A 167 45.71 100.72 -10.68
CA GLY A 167 46.81 101.43 -10.02
C GLY A 167 48.13 100.67 -10.00
N GLY A 168 49.03 100.98 -10.93
CA GLY A 168 50.34 100.34 -11.03
C GLY A 168 51.31 100.69 -9.90
N HIS A 169 52.34 99.86 -9.74
CA HIS A 169 53.73 100.30 -9.62
C HIS A 169 54.68 99.10 -9.68
N THR A 170 55.69 99.24 -10.52
CA THR A 170 56.89 98.42 -10.64
C THR A 170 57.66 98.34 -9.31
N GLY A 171 57.89 97.12 -8.83
CA GLY A 171 58.79 96.82 -7.72
C GLY A 171 59.25 95.37 -7.83
N LEU A 172 60.56 95.15 -7.92
CA LEU A 172 61.23 93.86 -8.14
C LEU A 172 60.62 92.70 -7.35
N SER A 173 60.02 91.73 -8.03
CA SER A 173 59.84 90.37 -7.50
C SER A 173 61.17 89.62 -7.64
N SER A 174 61.83 89.37 -6.51
CA SER A 174 63.04 88.53 -6.46
C SER A 174 62.78 87.18 -7.16
N PRO A 175 63.72 86.66 -7.98
CA PRO A 175 63.61 85.35 -8.64
C PRO A 175 63.24 84.20 -7.68
N GLN A 176 63.60 84.36 -6.40
CA GLN A 176 63.31 83.41 -5.33
C GLN A 176 61.80 83.30 -5.04
N ASN A 177 61.04 84.42 -5.02
CA ASN A 177 59.59 84.41 -4.75
C ASN A 177 58.78 83.71 -5.85
N LEU A 178 59.13 83.95 -7.12
CA LEU A 178 58.48 83.29 -8.25
C LEU A 178 58.84 81.80 -8.32
N THR A 179 60.07 81.44 -7.96
CA THR A 179 60.50 80.04 -7.86
C THR A 179 59.74 79.30 -6.76
N GLU A 180 59.56 79.94 -5.61
CA GLU A 180 58.84 79.38 -4.45
C GLU A 180 57.34 79.21 -4.73
N GLN A 181 56.70 80.16 -5.44
CA GLN A 181 55.32 80.00 -5.90
C GLN A 181 55.16 78.85 -6.90
N ASN A 182 56.03 78.72 -7.89
CA ASN A 182 55.97 77.64 -8.87
C ASN A 182 56.19 76.25 -8.24
N LEU A 183 57.12 76.14 -7.28
CA LEU A 183 57.31 74.91 -6.50
C LEU A 183 56.06 74.54 -5.71
N SER A 184 55.39 75.52 -5.08
CA SER A 184 54.13 75.27 -4.36
C SER A 184 53.00 74.81 -5.28
N LEU A 185 52.93 75.34 -6.50
CA LEU A 185 51.94 74.96 -7.51
C LEU A 185 52.16 73.53 -8.01
N ILE A 186 53.42 73.15 -8.28
CA ILE A 186 53.78 71.77 -8.66
C ILE A 186 53.41 70.79 -7.54
N GLN A 187 53.71 71.16 -6.29
CA GLN A 187 53.40 70.32 -5.13
C GLN A 187 51.89 70.20 -4.89
N ASN A 188 51.13 71.27 -5.14
CA ASN A 188 49.67 71.23 -5.12
C ASN A 188 49.10 70.39 -6.27
N SER A 189 49.64 70.50 -7.49
CA SER A 189 49.24 69.70 -8.65
C SER A 189 49.46 68.21 -8.38
N SER A 190 50.65 67.85 -7.90
CA SER A 190 50.99 66.46 -7.55
C SER A 190 50.08 65.91 -6.44
N ARG A 191 49.74 66.71 -5.43
CA ARG A 191 48.80 66.31 -4.39
C ARG A 191 47.37 66.11 -4.93
N VAL A 192 46.93 66.95 -5.87
CA VAL A 192 45.62 66.79 -6.51
C VAL A 192 45.60 65.55 -7.39
N GLU A 193 46.67 65.27 -8.13
CA GLU A 193 46.86 64.06 -8.93
C GLU A 193 46.78 62.80 -8.06
N GLU A 194 47.49 62.76 -6.92
CA GLU A 194 47.42 61.65 -5.96
C GLU A 194 45.97 61.43 -5.47
N THR A 195 45.26 62.49 -5.07
CA THR A 195 43.86 62.35 -4.63
C THR A 195 42.91 61.91 -5.73
N LEU A 196 43.20 62.29 -6.98
CA LEU A 196 42.41 61.89 -8.14
C LEU A 196 42.64 60.41 -8.46
N GLU A 197 43.88 59.92 -8.38
CA GLU A 197 44.21 58.50 -8.53
C GLU A 197 43.56 57.64 -7.45
N GLU A 198 43.60 58.08 -6.18
CA GLU A 198 42.91 57.41 -5.07
C GLU A 198 41.39 57.35 -5.30
N LEU A 199 40.79 58.46 -5.77
CA LEU A 199 39.37 58.51 -6.09
C LEU A 199 39.02 57.57 -7.26
N GLN A 200 39.83 57.53 -8.31
CA GLN A 200 39.65 56.61 -9.44
C GLN A 200 39.72 55.14 -8.99
N GLN A 201 40.68 54.78 -8.15
CA GLN A 201 40.77 53.43 -7.59
C GLN A 201 39.54 53.08 -6.74
N SER A 202 39.05 54.02 -5.93
CA SER A 202 37.83 53.84 -5.14
C SER A 202 36.59 53.62 -6.01
N ILE A 203 36.44 54.41 -7.09
CA ILE A 203 35.37 54.26 -8.07
C ILE A 203 35.42 52.87 -8.73
N GLU A 204 36.60 52.41 -9.14
CA GLU A 204 36.78 51.10 -9.78
C GLU A 204 36.48 49.92 -8.82
N ILE A 205 36.85 50.06 -7.54
CA ILE A 205 36.48 49.07 -6.51
C ILE A 205 34.97 49.03 -6.30
N ASN A 206 34.31 50.19 -6.23
CA ASN A 206 32.86 50.27 -6.04
C ASN A 206 32.11 49.75 -7.26
N LYS A 207 32.57 50.06 -8.47
CA LYS A 207 32.01 49.53 -9.72
C LYS A 207 32.03 47.99 -9.73
N ARG A 208 33.18 47.38 -9.40
CA ARG A 208 33.29 45.91 -9.30
C ARG A 208 32.43 45.29 -8.19
N LYS A 209 32.12 46.02 -7.11
CA LYS A 209 31.18 45.56 -6.09
C LYS A 209 29.74 45.60 -6.61
N ILE A 210 29.35 46.69 -7.27
CA ILE A 210 28.03 46.85 -7.87
C ILE A 210 27.79 45.75 -8.93
N GLU A 211 28.77 45.47 -9.79
CA GLU A 211 28.68 44.40 -10.79
C GLU A 211 28.45 43.02 -10.13
N LYS A 212 29.15 42.71 -9.03
CA LYS A 212 28.94 41.45 -8.29
C LYS A 212 27.57 41.38 -7.63
N ASP A 213 27.10 42.47 -7.05
CA ASP A 213 25.80 42.55 -6.41
C ASP A 213 24.68 42.42 -7.47
N GLU A 214 24.86 43.00 -8.66
CA GLU A 214 23.96 42.87 -9.81
C GLU A 214 23.86 41.40 -10.28
N GLU A 215 25.00 40.72 -10.47
CA GLU A 215 25.04 39.29 -10.80
C GLU A 215 24.34 38.44 -9.72
N GLN A 216 24.56 38.74 -8.45
CA GLN A 216 23.94 38.03 -7.33
C GLN A 216 22.42 38.23 -7.30
N ILE A 217 21.94 39.45 -7.54
CA ILE A 217 20.51 39.76 -7.61
C ILE A 217 19.88 39.05 -8.81
N GLU A 218 20.55 39.00 -9.96
CA GLU A 218 20.05 38.31 -11.14
C GLU A 218 19.89 36.80 -10.89
N LEU A 219 20.86 36.19 -10.20
CA LEU A 219 20.79 34.80 -9.73
C LEU A 219 19.59 34.57 -8.79
N GLN A 220 19.37 35.47 -7.83
CA GLN A 220 18.23 35.38 -6.90
C GLN A 220 16.89 35.52 -7.63
N ILE A 221 16.78 36.45 -8.59
CA ILE A 221 15.58 36.62 -9.41
C ILE A 221 15.30 35.33 -10.21
N LYS A 222 16.34 34.71 -10.77
CA LYS A 222 16.21 33.45 -11.51
C LYS A 222 15.72 32.30 -10.61
N ASP A 223 16.28 32.16 -9.40
CA ASP A 223 15.81 31.16 -8.42
C ASP A 223 14.35 31.40 -8.01
N MET A 224 14.00 32.65 -7.67
CA MET A 224 12.63 33.01 -7.28
C MET A 224 11.63 32.74 -8.41
N LYS A 225 11.96 33.06 -9.66
CA LYS A 225 11.12 32.73 -10.82
C LYS A 225 10.88 31.22 -10.93
N GLN A 226 11.94 30.41 -10.81
CA GLN A 226 11.79 28.94 -10.83
C GLN A 226 10.92 28.41 -9.69
N ARG A 227 11.04 28.99 -8.48
CA ARG A 227 10.20 28.61 -7.32
C ARG A 227 8.73 28.98 -7.55
N ILE A 228 8.47 30.16 -8.11
CA ILE A 228 7.11 30.61 -8.46
C ILE A 228 6.49 29.66 -9.49
N ASP A 229 7.23 29.28 -10.53
CA ASP A 229 6.70 28.38 -11.57
C ASP A 229 6.38 26.99 -11.01
N LYS A 230 7.26 26.44 -10.16
CA LYS A 230 7.00 25.18 -9.44
C LYS A 230 5.75 25.27 -8.57
N GLU A 231 5.55 26.38 -7.86
CA GLU A 231 4.39 26.57 -6.99
C GLU A 231 3.10 26.80 -7.79
N LYS A 232 3.16 27.51 -8.92
CA LYS A 232 2.03 27.63 -9.86
C LYS A 232 1.56 26.27 -10.38
N VAL A 233 2.49 25.41 -10.78
CA VAL A 233 2.17 24.04 -11.22
C VAL A 233 1.53 23.22 -10.09
N ARG A 234 2.04 23.35 -8.86
CA ARG A 234 1.44 22.72 -7.68
C ARG A 234 0.03 23.25 -7.40
N GLY A 235 -0.17 24.56 -7.52
CA GLY A 235 -1.47 25.22 -7.36
C GLY A 235 -2.52 24.67 -8.32
N VAL A 236 -2.21 24.60 -9.62
CA VAL A 236 -3.12 24.02 -10.63
C VAL A 236 -3.44 22.55 -10.32
N LYS A 237 -2.44 21.75 -9.92
CA LYS A 237 -2.65 20.35 -9.53
C LYS A 237 -3.55 20.22 -8.30
N LEU A 238 -3.38 21.10 -7.31
CA LEU A 238 -4.20 21.10 -6.10
C LEU A 238 -5.63 21.51 -6.42
N GLU A 239 -5.81 22.54 -7.23
CA GLU A 239 -7.14 22.99 -7.69
C GLU A 239 -7.89 21.88 -8.41
N GLN A 240 -7.21 21.14 -9.30
CA GLN A 240 -7.80 19.97 -9.95
C GLN A 240 -8.21 18.88 -8.94
N LYS A 241 -7.36 18.60 -7.94
CA LYS A 241 -7.70 17.63 -6.88
C LYS A 241 -8.89 18.08 -6.06
N VAL A 242 -8.94 19.35 -5.67
CA VAL A 242 -10.07 19.93 -4.94
C VAL A 242 -11.33 19.83 -5.78
N LYS A 243 -11.29 20.20 -7.06
CA LYS A 243 -12.44 20.10 -7.97
C LYS A 243 -12.94 18.66 -8.11
N LEU A 244 -12.04 17.69 -8.23
CA LEU A 244 -12.39 16.26 -8.25
C LEU A 244 -12.97 15.79 -6.91
N HIS A 245 -12.44 16.27 -5.78
CA HIS A 245 -12.94 15.94 -4.45
C HIS A 245 -14.33 16.55 -4.22
N VAL A 246 -14.52 17.83 -4.53
CA VAL A 246 -15.82 18.51 -4.45
C VAL A 246 -16.84 17.88 -5.39
N SER A 247 -16.45 17.47 -6.61
CA SER A 247 -17.37 16.74 -7.50
C SER A 247 -17.74 15.35 -6.98
N LYS A 248 -16.84 14.69 -6.22
CA LYS A 248 -17.10 13.39 -5.59
C LYS A 248 -17.85 13.50 -4.26
N HIS A 249 -17.72 14.63 -3.57
CA HIS A 249 -18.30 14.91 -2.26
C HIS A 249 -19.46 15.92 -2.32
N CYS A 250 -20.13 16.06 -3.47
CA CYS A 250 -21.24 17.01 -3.64
C CYS A 250 -22.51 16.62 -2.84
N PHE A 251 -22.50 15.54 -2.07
CA PHE A 251 -23.65 15.14 -1.27
C PHE A 251 -23.23 14.79 0.16
N PRO A 252 -23.19 15.78 1.08
CA PRO A 252 -23.20 15.51 2.52
C PRO A 252 -24.31 14.50 2.87
N HIS A 253 -25.43 14.59 2.17
CA HIS A 253 -26.58 13.71 2.30
C HIS A 253 -26.27 12.23 1.99
N GLU A 254 -25.42 11.91 1.02
CA GLU A 254 -25.09 10.50 0.72
C GLU A 254 -24.20 9.88 1.81
N GLN A 255 -23.33 10.66 2.43
CA GLN A 255 -22.46 10.18 3.52
C GLN A 255 -23.25 9.99 4.82
N ASP A 256 -24.18 10.89 5.12
CA ASP A 256 -25.11 10.76 6.25
C ASP A 256 -26.06 9.57 6.06
N VAL A 257 -26.58 9.35 4.84
CA VAL A 257 -27.39 8.17 4.50
C VAL A 257 -26.58 6.87 4.66
N MET A 258 -25.32 6.83 4.22
CA MET A 258 -24.47 5.66 4.43
C MET A 258 -24.20 5.40 5.92
N LEU A 259 -23.99 6.46 6.72
CA LEU A 259 -23.80 6.34 8.17
C LEU A 259 -25.06 5.84 8.88
N GLU A 260 -26.23 6.28 8.44
CA GLU A 260 -27.53 5.82 8.96
C GLU A 260 -27.77 4.34 8.64
N VAL A 261 -27.54 3.93 7.38
CA VAL A 261 -27.62 2.51 6.96
C VAL A 261 -26.63 1.64 7.74
N LEU A 262 -25.41 2.12 7.97
CA LEU A 262 -24.42 1.43 8.78
C LEU A 262 -24.89 1.30 10.23
N SER A 263 -25.43 2.38 10.82
CA SER A 263 -25.95 2.37 12.20
C SER A 263 -27.07 1.34 12.37
N GLU A 264 -27.97 1.26 11.39
CA GLU A 264 -29.06 0.28 11.37
C GLU A 264 -28.52 -1.16 11.29
N LYS A 265 -27.56 -1.42 10.40
CA LYS A 265 -26.99 -2.77 10.26
C LYS A 265 -26.22 -3.21 11.50
N VAL A 266 -25.47 -2.29 12.12
CA VAL A 266 -24.77 -2.54 13.38
C VAL A 266 -25.77 -2.87 14.49
N ALA A 267 -26.90 -2.18 14.55
CA ALA A 267 -27.96 -2.48 15.52
C ALA A 267 -28.60 -3.86 15.30
N GLU A 268 -28.77 -4.29 14.04
CA GLU A 268 -29.24 -5.63 13.71
C GLU A 268 -28.28 -6.71 14.20
N VAL A 269 -26.98 -6.56 13.90
CA VAL A 269 -25.95 -7.54 14.29
C VAL A 269 -25.82 -7.61 15.81
N HIS A 270 -25.79 -6.46 16.48
CA HIS A 270 -25.74 -6.39 17.96
C HIS A 270 -26.92 -7.16 18.58
N ARG A 271 -28.12 -7.00 18.02
CA ARG A 271 -29.31 -7.72 18.48
C ARG A 271 -29.21 -9.23 18.29
N SER A 272 -28.71 -9.67 17.13
CA SER A 272 -28.58 -11.09 16.82
C SER A 272 -27.53 -11.82 17.65
N CYS A 273 -26.45 -11.13 18.04
CA CYS A 273 -25.28 -11.76 18.63
C CYS A 273 -25.15 -11.52 20.14
N VAL A 274 -25.53 -10.33 20.62
CA VAL A 274 -25.19 -9.90 21.99
C VAL A 274 -26.42 -9.78 22.89
N SER A 275 -27.50 -9.13 22.44
CA SER A 275 -28.70 -8.91 23.28
C SER A 275 -29.94 -8.56 22.47
N ASP A 276 -31.04 -9.26 22.68
CA ASP A 276 -32.33 -9.01 22.00
C ASP A 276 -33.07 -7.74 22.51
N ARG A 277 -32.55 -7.09 23.55
CA ARG A 277 -33.14 -5.87 24.12
C ARG A 277 -32.75 -4.65 23.29
N MET A 278 -33.73 -3.81 22.97
CA MET A 278 -33.49 -2.48 22.39
C MET A 278 -32.80 -1.58 23.42
N VAL A 279 -31.48 -1.42 23.31
CA VAL A 279 -30.73 -0.46 24.13
C VAL A 279 -30.39 0.76 23.27
N ASN A 280 -30.65 1.97 23.78
CA ASN A 280 -30.29 3.23 23.14
C ASN A 280 -28.78 3.49 23.25
N LEU A 281 -28.00 2.60 22.65
CA LEU A 281 -26.55 2.71 22.54
C LEU A 281 -26.18 3.34 21.19
N SER A 282 -25.16 4.17 21.21
CA SER A 282 -24.54 4.68 19.99
C SER A 282 -23.99 3.53 19.13
N THR A 283 -23.80 3.77 17.83
CA THR A 283 -23.23 2.79 16.90
C THR A 283 -21.87 2.26 17.39
N LEU A 284 -21.05 3.13 17.97
CA LEU A 284 -19.74 2.78 18.48
C LEU A 284 -19.82 1.87 19.71
N GLU A 285 -20.72 2.17 20.64
CA GLU A 285 -20.94 1.34 21.83
C GLU A 285 -21.49 -0.04 21.46
N LYS A 286 -22.38 -0.12 20.46
CA LYS A 286 -22.86 -1.39 19.91
C LYS A 286 -21.73 -2.23 19.31
N LEU A 287 -20.82 -1.60 18.56
CA LEU A 287 -19.64 -2.26 18.00
C LEU A 287 -18.70 -2.77 19.09
N ALA A 288 -18.38 -1.95 20.09
CA ALA A 288 -17.54 -2.35 21.22
C ALA A 288 -18.15 -3.53 21.99
N SER A 289 -19.48 -3.55 22.13
CA SER A 289 -20.21 -4.67 22.74
C SER A 289 -20.12 -5.95 21.91
N ILE A 290 -20.23 -5.87 20.59
CA ILE A 290 -20.03 -7.00 19.68
C ILE A 290 -18.59 -7.52 19.79
N GLU A 291 -17.60 -6.63 19.78
CA GLU A 291 -16.18 -6.98 19.85
C GLU A 291 -15.83 -7.69 21.17
N SER A 292 -16.33 -7.19 22.29
CA SER A 292 -16.16 -7.82 23.61
C SER A 292 -16.81 -9.22 23.64
N TYR A 293 -17.99 -9.36 23.04
CA TYR A 293 -18.67 -10.65 22.95
C TYR A 293 -17.90 -11.66 22.06
N MET A 294 -17.41 -11.22 20.90
CA MET A 294 -16.58 -12.05 20.01
C MET A 294 -15.29 -12.49 20.70
N SER A 295 -14.65 -11.59 21.44
CA SER A 295 -13.44 -11.88 22.22
C SER A 295 -13.71 -12.95 23.28
N THR A 296 -14.82 -12.84 24.01
CA THR A 296 -15.25 -13.83 25.00
C THR A 296 -15.48 -15.21 24.37
N LEU A 297 -16.14 -15.25 23.20
CA LEU A 297 -16.37 -16.50 22.47
C LEU A 297 -15.06 -17.15 22.01
N MET A 298 -14.12 -16.36 21.47
CA MET A 298 -12.81 -16.86 21.04
C MET A 298 -12.02 -17.42 22.22
N GLN A 299 -12.01 -16.71 23.35
CA GLN A 299 -11.38 -17.20 24.57
C GLN A 299 -12.04 -18.51 25.06
N GLY A 300 -13.36 -18.65 24.94
CA GLY A 300 -14.06 -19.89 25.25
C GLY A 300 -13.68 -21.05 24.33
N LEU A 301 -13.39 -20.78 23.05
CA LEU A 301 -12.93 -21.79 22.09
C LEU A 301 -11.49 -22.22 22.34
N GLU A 302 -10.63 -21.30 22.77
CA GLU A 302 -9.22 -21.58 23.08
C GLU A 302 -9.06 -22.38 24.39
N ASN A 303 -9.95 -22.15 25.37
CA ASN A 303 -9.92 -22.82 26.67
C ASN A 303 -10.74 -24.12 26.74
N ILE A 304 -11.09 -24.72 25.61
CA ILE A 304 -11.81 -26.00 25.61
C ILE A 304 -10.90 -27.08 26.24
N PRO A 305 -11.31 -27.76 27.32
CA PRO A 305 -10.49 -28.79 27.96
C PRO A 305 -10.14 -29.91 26.98
N GLU A 306 -8.87 -30.31 26.93
CA GLU A 306 -8.37 -31.29 25.96
C GLU A 306 -9.15 -32.62 26.02
N ASP A 307 -9.55 -33.06 27.22
CA ASP A 307 -10.37 -34.27 27.41
C ASP A 307 -11.71 -34.21 26.65
N LYS A 308 -12.39 -33.05 26.69
CA LYS A 308 -13.67 -32.84 25.99
C LYS A 308 -13.44 -32.74 24.49
N LEU A 309 -12.36 -32.10 24.08
CA LEU A 309 -11.97 -31.97 22.67
C LEU A 309 -11.63 -33.34 22.06
N GLU A 310 -10.87 -34.17 22.77
CA GLU A 310 -10.52 -35.53 22.37
C GLU A 310 -11.77 -36.41 22.29
N MET A 311 -12.67 -36.33 23.27
CA MET A 311 -13.95 -37.06 23.22
C MET A 311 -14.79 -36.66 21.99
N MET A 312 -14.87 -35.37 21.66
CA MET A 312 -15.57 -34.87 20.48
C MET A 312 -14.91 -35.33 19.17
N LYS A 313 -13.57 -35.31 19.08
CA LYS A 313 -12.79 -35.85 17.95
C LYS A 313 -13.08 -37.35 17.76
N ARG A 314 -13.06 -38.14 18.85
CA ARG A 314 -13.36 -39.58 18.81
C ARG A 314 -14.78 -39.87 18.34
N ILE A 315 -15.78 -39.11 18.80
CA ILE A 315 -17.17 -39.25 18.33
C ILE A 315 -17.26 -38.93 16.83
N LYS A 316 -16.72 -37.80 16.39
CA LYS A 316 -16.74 -37.40 14.97
C LYS A 316 -16.02 -38.40 14.06
N ASP A 317 -14.89 -38.94 14.51
CA ASP A 317 -14.15 -39.97 13.77
C ASP A 317 -14.84 -41.33 13.77
N SER A 318 -15.56 -41.68 14.85
CA SER A 318 -16.41 -42.87 14.87
C SER A 318 -17.58 -42.72 13.88
N GLU A 319 -18.19 -41.54 13.79
CA GLU A 319 -19.28 -41.27 12.85
C GLU A 319 -18.78 -41.29 11.40
N ARG A 320 -17.60 -40.71 11.14
CA ARG A 320 -16.96 -40.75 9.81
C ARG A 320 -16.71 -42.20 9.38
N ARG A 321 -16.18 -43.04 10.28
CA ARG A 321 -15.95 -44.47 10.04
C ARG A 321 -17.26 -45.22 9.78
N SER A 322 -18.27 -45.03 10.62
CA SER A 322 -19.60 -45.65 10.44
C SER A 322 -20.26 -45.27 9.11
N ARG A 323 -20.20 -43.99 8.72
CA ARG A 323 -20.70 -43.52 7.41
C ARG A 323 -19.97 -44.19 6.25
N TYR A 324 -18.65 -44.38 6.35
CA TYR A 324 -17.85 -45.07 5.34
C TYR A 324 -18.18 -46.56 5.25
N CYS A 325 -18.27 -47.26 6.38
CA CYS A 325 -18.69 -48.67 6.45
C CYS A 325 -20.06 -48.89 5.82
N TYR A 326 -21.04 -48.03 6.12
CA TYR A 326 -22.38 -48.09 5.52
C TYR A 326 -22.36 -47.93 3.99
N ILE A 327 -21.51 -47.03 3.47
CA ILE A 327 -21.34 -46.84 2.02
C ILE A 327 -20.71 -48.08 1.36
N LEU A 328 -19.70 -48.69 1.99
CA LEU A 328 -19.05 -49.89 1.46
C LEU A 328 -19.99 -51.09 1.45
N LEU A 329 -20.75 -51.31 2.52
CA LEU A 329 -21.77 -52.35 2.59
C LEU A 329 -22.84 -52.15 1.51
N GLY A 330 -23.28 -50.90 1.28
CA GLY A 330 -24.21 -50.59 0.18
C GLY A 330 -23.64 -50.89 -1.21
N LYS A 331 -22.34 -50.63 -1.43
CA LYS A 331 -21.66 -50.99 -2.69
C LYS A 331 -21.55 -52.51 -2.87
N GLN A 332 -21.25 -53.24 -1.80
CA GLN A 332 -21.11 -54.71 -1.84
C GLN A 332 -22.47 -55.37 -2.13
N SER A 333 -23.52 -54.92 -1.44
CA SER A 333 -24.90 -55.37 -1.70
C SER A 333 -25.32 -55.09 -3.15
N ALA A 334 -25.08 -53.88 -3.68
CA ALA A 334 -25.41 -53.55 -5.06
C ALA A 334 -24.64 -54.39 -6.09
N ARG A 335 -23.37 -54.75 -5.81
CA ARG A 335 -22.59 -55.67 -6.66
C ARG A 335 -23.21 -57.07 -6.67
N PHE A 336 -23.59 -57.57 -5.50
CA PHE A 336 -24.24 -58.88 -5.39
C PHE A 336 -25.58 -58.92 -6.15
N THR A 337 -26.46 -57.93 -5.95
CA THR A 337 -27.74 -57.82 -6.67
C THR A 337 -27.53 -57.72 -8.18
N ARG A 338 -26.53 -56.96 -8.66
CA ARG A 338 -26.21 -56.86 -10.08
C ARG A 338 -25.73 -58.19 -10.67
N SER A 339 -24.93 -58.94 -9.91
CA SER A 339 -24.45 -60.26 -10.30
C SER A 339 -25.62 -61.24 -10.49
N ILE A 340 -26.54 -61.28 -9.53
CA ILE A 340 -27.74 -62.12 -9.59
C ILE A 340 -28.61 -61.75 -10.80
N TYR A 341 -28.89 -60.45 -11.00
CA TYR A 341 -29.69 -59.98 -12.14
C TYR A 341 -29.07 -60.36 -13.50
N LEU A 342 -27.76 -60.20 -13.65
CA LEU A 342 -27.07 -60.58 -14.90
C LEU A 342 -27.11 -62.08 -15.14
N SER A 343 -26.95 -62.90 -14.10
CA SER A 343 -27.07 -64.36 -14.19
C SER A 343 -28.47 -64.79 -14.62
N HIS A 344 -29.54 -64.24 -14.02
CA HIS A 344 -30.91 -64.51 -14.44
C HIS A 344 -31.18 -64.08 -15.89
N LYS A 345 -30.67 -62.91 -16.29
CA LYS A 345 -30.80 -62.43 -17.67
C LYS A 345 -30.13 -63.37 -18.67
N GLN A 346 -28.93 -63.84 -18.35
CA GLN A 346 -28.19 -64.77 -19.20
C GLN A 346 -28.89 -66.14 -19.30
N ASN A 347 -29.39 -66.66 -18.18
CA ASN A 347 -30.19 -67.89 -18.17
C ASN A 347 -31.47 -67.74 -19.02
N ARG A 348 -32.17 -66.60 -18.93
CA ARG A 348 -33.35 -66.32 -19.76
C ARG A 348 -33.03 -66.31 -21.25
N THR A 349 -31.92 -65.67 -21.65
CA THR A 349 -31.48 -65.67 -23.05
C THR A 349 -31.09 -67.07 -23.53
N THR A 350 -30.43 -67.87 -22.69
CA THR A 350 -30.11 -69.27 -23.00
C THR A 350 -31.38 -70.10 -23.20
N CYS A 351 -32.36 -69.99 -22.30
CA CYS A 351 -33.65 -70.67 -22.45
C CYS A 351 -34.41 -70.23 -23.71
N GLN A 352 -34.40 -68.94 -24.04
CA GLN A 352 -35.02 -68.44 -25.27
C GLN A 352 -34.32 -68.94 -26.54
N SER A 353 -32.99 -69.03 -26.55
CA SER A 353 -32.25 -69.62 -27.67
C SER A 353 -32.55 -71.12 -27.86
N ILE A 354 -32.78 -71.86 -26.77
CA ILE A 354 -33.20 -73.27 -26.82
C ILE A 354 -34.60 -73.39 -27.41
N LEU A 355 -35.54 -72.51 -27.03
CA LEU A 355 -36.91 -72.49 -27.56
C LEU A 355 -36.96 -72.10 -29.05
N HIS A 356 -36.11 -71.17 -29.50
CA HIS A 356 -36.09 -70.71 -30.89
C HIS A 356 -35.43 -71.70 -31.87
N HIS A 357 -34.53 -72.57 -31.39
CA HIS A 357 -33.92 -73.62 -32.20
C HIS A 357 -34.85 -74.84 -32.44
N HIS A 358 -36.06 -74.85 -31.88
CA HIS A 358 -37.02 -75.94 -32.03
C HIS A 358 -38.44 -75.49 -32.44
N PRO A 359 -38.65 -74.86 -33.62
CA PRO A 359 -40.01 -74.57 -34.09
C PRO A 359 -40.56 -75.76 -34.90
N ARG A 360 -41.62 -76.40 -34.36
CA ARG A 360 -42.50 -77.43 -34.97
C ARG A 360 -41.94 -78.85 -35.11
N GLN A 361 -42.15 -79.66 -34.07
CA GLN A 361 -42.93 -80.91 -34.17
C GLN A 361 -43.70 -80.99 -32.85
N LEU A 362 -45.00 -80.73 -32.81
CA LEU A 362 -46.00 -81.79 -32.63
C LEU A 362 -47.40 -81.14 -32.62
N PHE A 363 -48.06 -81.10 -33.77
CA PHE A 363 -49.53 -81.22 -33.84
C PHE A 363 -49.98 -81.52 -35.27
N VAL A 364 -49.79 -82.76 -35.73
CA VAL A 364 -50.71 -83.48 -36.65
C VAL A 364 -50.37 -84.98 -36.56
N HIS A 365 -51.11 -85.75 -35.74
CA HIS A 365 -51.78 -86.98 -36.20
C HIS A 365 -52.69 -87.59 -35.13
N ASN A 366 -53.94 -87.79 -35.55
CA ASN A 366 -54.92 -88.80 -35.13
C ASN A 366 -55.53 -88.80 -33.72
N LEU A 367 -56.77 -88.29 -33.66
CA LEU A 367 -57.86 -88.99 -32.99
C LEU A 367 -58.06 -90.37 -33.65
N ASN A 368 -57.63 -91.44 -33.00
CA ASN A 368 -58.47 -92.61 -32.71
C ASN A 368 -57.67 -93.73 -32.03
N SER A 369 -58.41 -94.47 -31.20
CA SER A 369 -58.12 -95.77 -30.57
C SER A 369 -57.13 -95.84 -29.40
N GLY A 370 -57.65 -96.34 -28.27
CA GLY A 370 -56.95 -97.35 -27.47
C GLY A 370 -56.34 -96.89 -26.15
N SER A 371 -57.07 -97.14 -25.06
CA SER A 371 -56.61 -97.76 -23.81
C SER A 371 -55.24 -97.44 -23.19
N ASN A 372 -55.32 -97.14 -21.88
CA ASN A 372 -54.41 -97.52 -20.79
C ASN A 372 -53.13 -96.73 -20.54
N GLY A 373 -53.04 -96.20 -19.30
CA GLY A 373 -51.80 -95.97 -18.52
C GLY A 373 -50.85 -94.94 -19.09
N THR A 374 -50.11 -94.13 -18.36
CA THR A 374 -49.69 -94.10 -16.96
C THR A 374 -48.96 -92.75 -16.82
N THR A 375 -49.07 -92.14 -15.63
CA THR A 375 -48.11 -91.24 -14.97
C THR A 375 -46.98 -90.59 -15.78
N GLU A 376 -46.76 -89.29 -15.49
CA GLU A 376 -45.61 -88.43 -15.85
C GLU A 376 -45.81 -87.45 -17.03
N SER A 377 -46.71 -86.45 -16.87
CA SER A 377 -46.55 -85.17 -17.59
C SER A 377 -47.39 -84.03 -17.00
N LYS A 378 -47.05 -83.55 -15.79
CA LYS A 378 -47.65 -82.33 -15.19
C LYS A 378 -46.67 -81.48 -14.38
N ALA A 379 -45.41 -81.35 -14.82
CA ALA A 379 -44.38 -80.65 -14.03
C ALA A 379 -43.69 -79.43 -14.71
N CYS A 380 -44.02 -79.03 -15.94
CA CYS A 380 -43.24 -77.99 -16.63
C CYS A 380 -44.02 -76.82 -17.26
N HIS A 381 -45.12 -76.34 -16.64
CA HIS A 381 -45.81 -75.13 -17.11
C HIS A 381 -46.23 -74.12 -16.03
N SER A 382 -45.36 -73.86 -15.05
CA SER A 382 -45.60 -72.76 -14.08
C SER A 382 -44.33 -72.10 -13.52
N VAL A 383 -43.31 -71.86 -14.35
CA VAL A 383 -42.16 -71.03 -13.94
C VAL A 383 -41.71 -70.16 -15.12
N LEU A 384 -42.42 -69.06 -15.39
CA LEU A 384 -41.89 -67.94 -16.19
C LEU A 384 -42.83 -66.71 -16.12
N CYS A 385 -43.23 -66.28 -14.92
CA CYS A 385 -43.87 -64.97 -14.74
C CYS A 385 -43.47 -64.17 -13.51
N ASP A 386 -42.50 -64.60 -12.69
CA ASP A 386 -42.02 -63.78 -11.56
C ASP A 386 -40.49 -63.66 -11.55
N LEU A 387 -39.97 -62.56 -12.14
CA LEU A 387 -38.83 -61.73 -11.69
C LEU A 387 -38.52 -60.59 -12.67
#